data_AF-A0A447NKC4-F1
#
_entry.id   AF-A0A447NKC4-F1
#
_cell.length_a   1.000
_cell.length_b   1.000
_cell.length_c   1.000
_cell.angle_alpha   90.00
_cell.angle_beta   90.00
_cell.angle_gamma   90.00
#
_symmetry.space_group_name_H-M   'P 1'
#
loop_
_entity.id
_entity.type
_entity.pdbx_description
1 polymer ?
#
loop_
_entity_poly.entity_id
_entity_poly.type
_entity_poly.pdbx_seq_one_letter_code
_entity_poly.pdbx_strand_id
1 'polypeptide(L)'
;MVDKAAVLARAEAAEINLRSDIHNAVGITLDETTTRENVAQLFNVLLGDSHGLNIETLDKDVALDSRSIQQSMLRDDAILTHPVFNRYHSETEMMRYMHSLERKDLALNQAMIPLGSCTMKLNAAAEMIPITWPEFAELHPFCPPEQAEGYHQMISQLSDWLVKLTGYDAVCMQPNSGAQGEYAGLLAIRHYHESRNEGHRDICLIRLLLTALTLLRHIWQECRWW
;
A
#
# COMPACT_ATOMS: atom_id res chain seq x y z
N MET A 1 11.63 26.36 -22.46
CA MET A 1 11.35 25.26 -21.49
C MET A 1 10.12 25.70 -20.74
N VAL A 2 9.07 24.86 -20.66
CA VAL A 2 7.85 25.22 -19.92
C VAL A 2 8.24 25.37 -18.45
N ASP A 3 7.80 26.47 -17.82
CA ASP A 3 8.03 26.71 -16.40
C ASP A 3 7.34 25.60 -15.58
N LYS A 4 8.13 24.86 -14.80
CA LYS A 4 7.64 23.78 -13.92
C LYS A 4 6.57 24.31 -12.96
N ALA A 5 6.72 25.53 -12.44
CA ALA A 5 5.74 26.12 -11.55
C ALA A 5 4.40 26.34 -12.27
N ALA A 6 4.43 26.80 -13.52
CA ALA A 6 3.22 26.99 -14.32
C ALA A 6 2.52 25.65 -14.66
N VAL A 7 3.27 24.57 -14.89
CA VAL A 7 2.69 23.22 -15.08
C VAL A 7 2.00 22.76 -13.80
N LEU A 8 2.66 22.88 -12.65
CA LEU A 8 2.09 22.46 -11.37
C LEU A 8 0.83 23.27 -11.01
N ALA A 9 0.83 24.58 -11.26
CA ALA A 9 -0.35 25.41 -11.05
C ALA A 9 -1.53 25.01 -11.95
N ARG A 10 -1.28 24.66 -13.22
CA ARG A 10 -2.33 24.12 -14.11
C ARG A 10 -2.79 22.75 -13.66
N ALA A 11 -1.90 21.90 -13.17
CA ALA A 11 -2.23 20.57 -12.66
C ALA A 11 -3.13 20.66 -11.43
N GLU A 12 -2.79 21.54 -10.48
CA GLU A 12 -3.60 21.80 -9.29
C GLU A 12 -4.98 22.35 -9.64
N ALA A 13 -5.07 23.33 -10.56
CA ALA A 13 -6.35 23.84 -11.04
C ALA A 13 -7.21 22.81 -11.79
N ALA A 14 -6.57 21.75 -12.30
CA ALA A 14 -7.18 20.63 -12.97
C ALA A 14 -7.46 19.44 -12.04
N GLU A 15 -7.18 19.56 -10.73
CA GLU A 15 -7.27 18.50 -9.73
C GLU A 15 -6.42 17.26 -10.06
N ILE A 16 -5.24 17.49 -10.66
CA ILE A 16 -4.27 16.45 -11.01
C ILE A 16 -3.01 16.59 -10.17
N ASN A 17 -2.65 15.54 -9.44
CA ASN A 17 -1.39 15.46 -8.72
C ASN A 17 -0.27 14.96 -9.63
N LEU A 18 0.84 15.70 -9.68
CA LEU A 18 2.06 15.31 -10.37
C LEU A 18 3.21 15.14 -9.38
N ARG A 19 4.13 14.21 -9.67
CA ARG A 19 5.34 14.04 -8.86
C ARG A 19 6.30 15.22 -9.09
N SER A 20 6.60 15.99 -8.05
CA SER A 20 7.29 17.28 -8.15
C SER A 20 8.69 17.33 -7.52
N ASP A 21 9.21 16.23 -6.97
CA ASP A 21 10.54 16.13 -6.34
C ASP A 21 11.72 16.13 -7.34
N ILE A 22 11.45 16.05 -8.65
CA ILE A 22 12.48 15.99 -9.70
C ILE A 22 12.93 17.40 -10.10
N HIS A 23 14.24 17.65 -10.16
CA HIS A 23 14.78 18.96 -10.56
C HIS A 23 14.36 19.34 -12.00
N ASN A 24 13.72 20.50 -12.16
CA ASN A 24 13.23 21.03 -13.45
C ASN A 24 12.35 20.09 -14.29
N ALA A 25 11.75 19.07 -13.67
CA ALA A 25 10.85 18.14 -14.32
C ALA A 25 9.68 17.77 -13.40
N VAL A 26 8.68 17.12 -13.99
CA VAL A 26 7.57 16.49 -13.28
C VAL A 26 7.54 15.00 -13.64
N GLY A 27 7.22 14.15 -12.69
CA GLY A 27 6.97 12.74 -12.91
C GLY A 27 5.48 12.49 -13.14
N ILE A 28 5.18 11.65 -14.12
CA ILE A 28 3.82 11.24 -14.49
C ILE A 28 3.80 9.71 -14.48
N THR A 29 2.82 9.15 -13.80
CA THR A 29 2.51 7.73 -13.82
C THR A 29 1.06 7.59 -14.23
N LEU A 30 0.80 6.80 -15.27
CA LEU A 30 -0.56 6.45 -15.69
C LEU A 30 -0.90 5.06 -15.12
N ASP A 31 -2.18 4.78 -15.00
CA ASP A 31 -2.71 3.52 -14.46
C ASP A 31 -3.95 3.05 -15.23
N GLU A 32 -4.56 1.95 -14.75
CA GLU A 32 -5.74 1.34 -15.36
C GLU A 32 -6.96 2.28 -15.41
N THR A 33 -7.06 3.27 -14.52
CA THR A 33 -8.18 4.22 -14.47
C THR A 33 -8.02 5.35 -15.49
N THR A 34 -6.83 5.51 -16.07
CA THR A 34 -6.53 6.60 -17.00
C THR A 34 -7.33 6.46 -18.30
N THR A 35 -8.20 7.43 -18.56
CA THR A 35 -8.99 7.48 -19.79
C THR A 35 -8.35 8.37 -20.87
N ARG A 36 -8.93 8.33 -22.08
CA ARG A 36 -8.53 9.21 -23.19
C ARG A 36 -8.66 10.68 -22.81
N GLU A 37 -9.69 11.03 -22.07
CA GLU A 37 -9.98 12.38 -21.59
C GLU A 37 -8.92 12.84 -20.57
N ASN A 38 -8.47 11.94 -19.68
CA ASN A 38 -7.39 12.27 -18.74
C ASN A 38 -6.09 12.59 -19.48
N VAL A 39 -5.76 11.84 -20.53
CA VAL A 39 -4.57 12.12 -21.37
C VAL A 39 -4.70 13.47 -22.09
N ALA A 40 -5.91 13.84 -22.53
CA ALA A 40 -6.18 15.15 -23.14
C ALA A 40 -5.93 16.29 -22.16
N GLN A 41 -6.48 16.14 -20.96
CA GLN A 41 -6.32 17.09 -19.87
C GLN A 41 -4.84 17.21 -19.47
N LEU A 42 -4.11 16.10 -19.44
CA LEU A 42 -2.68 16.09 -19.19
C LEU A 42 -1.88 16.88 -20.24
N PHE A 43 -2.24 16.80 -21.53
CA PHE A 43 -1.60 17.64 -22.56
C PHE A 43 -1.85 19.13 -22.33
N ASN A 44 -3.07 19.52 -21.95
CA ASN A 44 -3.38 20.90 -21.58
C ASN A 44 -2.56 21.36 -20.36
N VAL A 45 -2.43 20.50 -19.34
CA VAL A 45 -1.61 20.78 -18.16
C VAL A 45 -0.14 20.97 -18.53
N LEU A 46 0.43 20.09 -19.36
CA LEU A 46 1.86 20.12 -19.69
C LEU A 46 2.22 21.24 -20.68
N LEU A 47 1.38 21.48 -21.68
CA LEU A 47 1.72 22.30 -22.85
C LEU A 47 0.90 23.60 -22.96
N GLY A 48 -0.19 23.71 -22.17
CA GLY A 48 -1.17 24.80 -22.26
C GLY A 48 -2.20 24.59 -23.37
N ASP A 49 -3.29 25.36 -23.35
CA ASP A 49 -4.50 25.15 -24.18
C ASP A 49 -4.28 25.26 -25.71
N SER A 50 -3.13 25.76 -26.15
CA SER A 50 -2.80 25.99 -27.57
C SER A 50 -1.76 25.00 -28.11
N HIS A 51 -1.70 23.78 -27.56
CA HIS A 51 -0.71 22.78 -27.95
C HIS A 51 -0.99 22.11 -29.31
N GLY A 52 -2.23 22.20 -29.82
CA GLY A 52 -2.60 21.70 -31.15
C GLY A 52 -2.48 20.18 -31.36
N LEU A 53 -2.30 19.41 -30.28
CA LEU A 53 -2.25 17.95 -30.35
C LEU A 53 -3.67 17.41 -30.41
N ASN A 54 -3.88 16.43 -31.28
CA ASN A 54 -5.12 15.70 -31.40
C ASN A 54 -4.88 14.24 -31.00
N ILE A 55 -5.58 13.78 -29.96
CA ILE A 55 -5.40 12.43 -29.44
C ILE A 55 -5.84 11.35 -30.44
N GLU A 56 -6.87 11.57 -31.25
CA GLU A 56 -7.26 10.59 -32.26
C GLU A 56 -6.17 10.40 -33.32
N THR A 57 -5.48 11.47 -33.69
CA THR A 57 -4.34 11.39 -34.61
C THR A 57 -3.18 10.63 -33.97
N LEU A 58 -2.79 11.00 -32.75
CA LEU A 58 -1.69 10.35 -32.03
C LEU A 58 -1.96 8.86 -31.78
N ASP A 59 -3.19 8.51 -31.40
CA ASP A 59 -3.62 7.14 -31.15
C ASP A 59 -3.57 6.29 -32.42
N LYS A 60 -4.02 6.83 -33.57
CA LYS A 60 -3.89 6.16 -34.88
C LYS A 60 -2.43 5.91 -35.23
N ASP A 61 -1.57 6.90 -35.03
CA ASP A 61 -0.15 6.79 -35.34
C ASP A 61 0.53 5.72 -34.46
N VAL A 62 0.23 5.71 -33.15
CA VAL A 62 0.74 4.71 -32.20
C VAL A 62 0.18 3.31 -32.48
N ALA A 63 -1.09 3.19 -32.87
CA ALA A 63 -1.69 1.89 -33.20
C ALA A 63 -1.07 1.24 -34.45
N LEU A 64 -0.55 2.05 -35.38
CA LEU A 64 0.13 1.57 -36.58
C LEU A 64 1.55 1.07 -36.31
N ASP A 65 2.29 1.74 -35.43
CA ASP A 65 3.71 1.42 -35.14
C ASP A 65 4.10 1.82 -33.71
N SER A 66 3.57 1.09 -32.72
CA SER A 66 3.92 1.32 -31.32
C SER A 66 5.34 0.85 -31.02
N ARG A 67 6.19 1.78 -30.58
CA ARG A 67 7.58 1.52 -30.16
C ARG A 67 7.83 1.83 -28.68
N SER A 68 6.76 1.84 -27.88
CA SER A 68 6.80 2.27 -26.47
C SER A 68 7.66 1.36 -25.59
N ILE A 69 7.77 0.07 -25.92
CA ILE A 69 8.65 -0.90 -25.24
C ILE A 69 9.62 -1.44 -26.29
N GLN A 70 10.92 -1.46 -25.96
CA GLN A 70 11.95 -1.97 -26.86
C GLN A 70 11.73 -3.47 -27.12
N GLN A 71 11.99 -3.92 -28.35
CA GLN A 71 11.79 -5.32 -28.75
C GLN A 71 12.52 -6.32 -27.83
N SER A 72 13.72 -5.98 -27.36
CA SER A 72 14.50 -6.82 -26.45
C SER A 72 13.94 -6.92 -25.03
N MET A 73 12.99 -6.06 -24.67
CA MET A 73 12.30 -6.06 -23.38
C MET A 73 10.88 -6.64 -23.46
N LEU A 74 10.42 -7.00 -24.66
CA LEU A 74 9.13 -7.65 -24.82
C LEU A 74 9.21 -9.08 -24.27
N ARG A 75 8.19 -9.42 -23.49
CA ARG A 75 8.02 -10.75 -22.93
C ARG A 75 7.62 -11.74 -24.02
N ASP A 76 8.30 -12.89 -24.10
CA ASP A 76 8.08 -13.93 -25.10
C ASP A 76 7.59 -15.27 -24.50
N ASP A 77 7.56 -15.39 -23.17
CA ASP A 77 7.06 -16.55 -22.44
C ASP A 77 5.57 -16.43 -22.07
N ALA A 78 4.89 -17.58 -22.02
CA ALA A 78 3.49 -17.65 -21.61
C ALA A 78 3.34 -17.48 -20.09
N ILE A 79 2.37 -16.68 -19.67
CA ILE A 79 2.03 -16.45 -18.26
C ILE A 79 0.71 -17.07 -17.88
N LEU A 80 0.51 -17.27 -16.57
CA LEU A 80 -0.77 -17.70 -16.02
C LEU A 80 -1.32 -18.96 -16.72
N THR A 81 -0.43 -19.87 -17.12
CA THR A 81 -0.75 -21.06 -17.92
C THR A 81 -1.51 -22.13 -17.14
N HIS A 82 -1.45 -22.08 -15.81
CA HIS A 82 -2.21 -22.99 -14.97
C HIS A 82 -3.72 -22.83 -15.23
N PRO A 83 -4.49 -23.92 -15.36
CA PRO A 83 -5.91 -23.83 -15.72
C PRO A 83 -6.76 -22.94 -14.81
N VAL A 84 -6.36 -22.73 -13.55
CA VAL A 84 -7.09 -21.87 -12.60
C VAL A 84 -7.29 -20.44 -13.14
N PHE A 85 -6.33 -19.90 -13.87
CA PHE A 85 -6.40 -18.53 -14.43
C PHE A 85 -7.23 -18.45 -15.72
N ASN A 86 -7.64 -19.59 -16.28
CA ASN A 86 -8.30 -19.69 -17.59
C ASN A 86 -9.69 -20.33 -17.50
N ARG A 87 -10.22 -20.56 -16.29
CA ARG A 87 -11.50 -21.28 -16.06
C ARG A 87 -12.64 -20.38 -15.58
N TYR A 88 -12.35 -19.22 -15.01
CA TYR A 88 -13.34 -18.39 -14.31
C TYR A 88 -13.26 -16.95 -14.83
N HIS A 89 -13.79 -16.71 -16.03
CA HIS A 89 -13.72 -15.38 -16.69
C HIS A 89 -15.03 -14.61 -16.61
N SER A 90 -16.15 -15.30 -16.44
CA SER A 90 -17.42 -14.64 -16.15
C SER A 90 -17.55 -14.32 -14.65
N GLU A 91 -18.25 -13.23 -14.35
CA GLU A 91 -18.56 -12.85 -12.97
C GLU A 91 -19.24 -13.99 -12.19
N THR A 92 -20.16 -14.72 -12.83
CA THR A 92 -20.86 -15.86 -12.22
C THR A 92 -19.92 -17.01 -11.88
N GLU A 93 -18.98 -17.34 -12.76
CA GLU A 93 -17.98 -18.37 -12.51
C GLU A 93 -17.04 -17.97 -11.38
N MET A 94 -16.56 -16.72 -11.38
CA MET A 94 -15.70 -16.19 -10.31
C MET A 94 -16.43 -16.19 -8.96
N MET A 95 -17.68 -15.72 -8.91
CA MET A 95 -18.50 -15.77 -7.69
C MET A 95 -18.65 -17.19 -7.13
N ARG A 96 -18.98 -18.17 -8.00
CA ARG A 96 -19.09 -19.57 -7.60
C ARG A 96 -17.75 -20.13 -7.11
N TYR A 97 -16.67 -19.77 -7.78
CA TYR A 97 -15.33 -20.19 -7.40
C TYR A 97 -14.94 -19.64 -6.02
N MET A 98 -15.07 -18.33 -5.79
CA MET A 98 -14.81 -17.69 -4.49
C MET A 98 -15.65 -18.33 -3.39
N HIS A 99 -16.95 -18.51 -3.60
CA HIS A 99 -17.81 -19.15 -2.61
C HIS A 99 -17.42 -20.61 -2.34
N SER A 100 -16.97 -21.35 -3.36
CA SER A 100 -16.47 -22.73 -3.18
C SER A 100 -15.19 -22.81 -2.34
N LEU A 101 -14.35 -21.76 -2.39
CA LEU A 101 -13.16 -21.65 -1.55
C LEU A 101 -13.53 -21.23 -0.12
N GLU A 102 -14.36 -20.20 0.01
CA GLU A 102 -14.88 -19.71 1.30
C GLU A 102 -15.48 -20.86 2.14
N ARG A 103 -16.25 -21.75 1.51
CA ARG A 103 -16.87 -22.90 2.19
C ARG A 103 -15.89 -23.93 2.76
N LYS A 104 -14.62 -23.90 2.37
CA LYS A 104 -13.59 -24.80 2.90
C LYS A 104 -12.94 -24.24 4.17
N ASP A 105 -13.13 -22.96 4.43
CA ASP A 105 -12.47 -22.25 5.51
C ASP A 105 -13.45 -22.04 6.68
N LEU A 106 -13.02 -22.42 7.88
CA LEU A 106 -13.75 -22.12 9.10
C LEU A 106 -13.41 -20.69 9.55
N ALA A 107 -14.43 -19.84 9.65
CA ALA A 107 -14.33 -18.43 10.00
C ALA A 107 -15.25 -18.07 11.18
N LEU A 108 -15.16 -16.81 11.63
CA LEU A 108 -15.89 -16.31 12.80
C LEU A 108 -17.41 -16.20 12.60
N ASN A 109 -17.90 -16.27 11.36
CA ASN A 109 -19.33 -16.33 11.05
C ASN A 109 -19.95 -17.72 11.28
N GLN A 110 -19.16 -18.78 11.47
CA GLN A 110 -19.68 -20.12 11.77
C GLN A 110 -19.45 -20.57 13.20
N ALA A 111 -18.28 -20.29 13.79
CA ALA A 111 -17.95 -20.77 15.12
C ALA A 111 -16.91 -19.89 15.85
N MET A 112 -16.79 -20.09 17.15
CA MET A 112 -15.67 -19.55 17.93
C MET A 112 -14.35 -20.21 17.50
N ILE A 113 -13.32 -19.40 17.27
CA ILE A 113 -11.95 -19.85 16.96
C ILE A 113 -11.02 -19.43 18.12
N PRO A 114 -10.81 -20.28 19.14
CA PRO A 114 -10.11 -19.90 20.38
C PRO A 114 -8.59 -20.04 20.26
N LEU A 115 -7.98 -19.32 19.32
CA LEU A 115 -6.52 -19.28 19.16
C LEU A 115 -5.91 -18.35 20.22
N GLY A 116 -5.15 -18.94 21.15
CA GLY A 116 -4.42 -18.19 22.18
C GLY A 116 -3.48 -17.16 21.55
N SER A 117 -3.38 -15.97 22.16
CA SER A 117 -2.60 -14.83 21.68
C SER A 117 -3.08 -14.13 20.39
N CYS A 118 -4.11 -14.65 19.70
CA CYS A 118 -4.63 -14.04 18.46
C CYS A 118 -5.77 -13.04 18.69
N THR A 119 -6.42 -13.06 19.85
CA THR A 119 -7.55 -12.18 20.19
C THR A 119 -8.64 -12.16 19.10
N MET A 120 -9.15 -13.34 18.75
CA MET A 120 -10.22 -13.53 17.74
C MET A 120 -11.57 -12.98 18.24
N LYS A 121 -11.69 -11.65 18.26
CA LYS A 121 -12.88 -10.89 18.70
C LYS A 121 -13.80 -10.55 17.52
N LEU A 122 -14.91 -9.88 17.80
CA LEU A 122 -15.80 -9.34 16.78
C LEU A 122 -15.08 -8.33 15.88
N ASN A 123 -15.23 -8.47 14.57
CA ASN A 123 -14.97 -7.43 13.58
C ASN A 123 -16.34 -6.85 13.18
N ALA A 124 -16.77 -5.74 13.79
CA ALA A 124 -18.14 -5.28 13.60
C ALA A 124 -18.33 -4.70 12.19
N ALA A 125 -19.49 -4.95 11.57
CA ALA A 125 -19.79 -4.42 10.23
C ALA A 125 -19.65 -2.89 10.18
N ALA A 126 -20.08 -2.18 11.23
CA ALA A 126 -19.94 -0.73 11.33
C ALA A 126 -18.47 -0.25 11.33
N GLU A 127 -17.53 -1.07 11.83
CA GLU A 127 -16.09 -0.77 11.84
C GLU A 127 -15.45 -1.05 10.47
N MET A 128 -16.00 -2.01 9.71
CA MET A 128 -15.45 -2.46 8.43
C MET A 128 -15.96 -1.65 7.24
N ILE A 129 -17.18 -1.10 7.28
CA ILE A 129 -17.77 -0.35 6.15
C ILE A 129 -16.88 0.80 5.66
N PRO A 130 -16.28 1.64 6.53
CA PRO A 130 -15.52 2.81 6.07
C PRO A 130 -14.25 2.50 5.29
N ILE A 131 -13.70 1.28 5.40
CA ILE A 131 -12.41 0.96 4.76
C ILE A 131 -12.50 0.92 3.22
N THR A 132 -13.70 0.86 2.66
CA THR A 132 -13.96 0.86 1.22
C THR A 132 -14.58 2.17 0.72
N TRP A 133 -14.70 3.20 1.57
CA TRP A 133 -15.14 4.52 1.10
C TRP A 133 -14.03 5.14 0.25
N PRO A 134 -14.32 5.75 -0.91
CA PRO A 134 -13.30 6.36 -1.76
C PRO A 134 -12.39 7.35 -1.01
N GLU A 135 -12.95 8.12 -0.07
CA GLU A 135 -12.23 9.07 0.77
C GLU A 135 -11.13 8.42 1.64
N PHE A 136 -11.22 7.11 1.88
CA PHE A 136 -10.18 6.31 2.54
C PHE A 136 -9.40 5.44 1.53
N ALA A 137 -10.09 4.71 0.65
CA ALA A 137 -9.47 3.69 -0.19
C ALA A 137 -8.70 4.23 -1.40
N GLU A 138 -9.04 5.42 -1.91
CA GLU A 138 -8.54 5.93 -3.20
C GLU A 138 -7.53 7.07 -3.06
N LEU A 139 -7.18 7.49 -1.83
CA LEU A 139 -6.22 8.55 -1.59
C LEU A 139 -4.78 8.04 -1.78
N HIS A 140 -4.03 8.66 -2.69
CA HIS A 140 -2.61 8.34 -2.88
C HIS A 140 -1.79 8.71 -1.62
N PRO A 141 -0.91 7.83 -1.09
CA PRO A 141 -0.21 8.04 0.19
C PRO A 141 0.76 9.22 0.20
N PHE A 142 1.15 9.74 -0.97
CA PHE A 142 1.98 10.93 -1.14
C PHE A 142 1.23 12.12 -1.74
N CYS A 143 -0.11 12.16 -1.60
CA CYS A 143 -0.86 13.37 -1.94
C CYS A 143 -0.40 14.56 -1.07
N PRO A 144 -0.58 15.81 -1.56
CA PRO A 144 -0.41 17.00 -0.74
C PRO A 144 -1.18 16.90 0.59
N PRO A 145 -0.60 17.30 1.74
CA PRO A 145 -1.22 17.17 3.06
C PRO A 145 -2.62 17.79 3.17
N GLU A 146 -2.88 18.84 2.41
CA GLU A 146 -4.15 19.57 2.35
C GLU A 146 -5.28 18.70 1.77
N GLN A 147 -4.95 17.68 0.97
CA GLN A 147 -5.91 16.70 0.44
C GLN A 147 -6.20 15.57 1.44
N ALA A 148 -5.41 15.45 2.50
CA ALA A 148 -5.46 14.37 3.50
C ALA A 148 -5.89 14.86 4.90
N GLU A 149 -6.53 16.03 5.01
CA GLU A 149 -6.91 16.62 6.31
C GLU A 149 -7.78 15.68 7.16
N GLY A 150 -8.73 14.97 6.55
CA GLY A 150 -9.56 13.97 7.23
C GLY A 150 -8.75 12.82 7.82
N TYR A 151 -7.72 12.36 7.10
CA TYR A 151 -6.78 11.35 7.58
C TYR A 151 -5.97 11.86 8.77
N HIS A 152 -5.45 13.09 8.68
CA HIS A 152 -4.70 13.70 9.79
C HIS A 152 -5.56 13.81 11.05
N GLN A 153 -6.82 14.24 10.91
CA GLN A 153 -7.76 14.32 12.03
C GLN A 153 -8.02 12.93 12.63
N MET A 154 -8.31 11.92 11.80
CA MET A 154 -8.56 10.54 12.26
C MET A 154 -7.34 9.96 13.00
N ILE A 155 -6.15 10.08 12.41
CA ILE A 155 -4.90 9.57 12.98
C ILE A 155 -4.60 10.24 14.32
N SER A 156 -4.77 11.57 14.40
CA SER A 156 -4.55 12.32 15.64
C SER A 156 -5.49 11.86 16.75
N GLN A 157 -6.79 11.70 16.46
CA GLN A 157 -7.76 11.25 17.46
C GLN A 157 -7.44 9.84 17.97
N LEU A 158 -7.11 8.92 17.06
CA LEU A 158 -6.74 7.56 17.43
C LEU A 158 -5.45 7.53 18.26
N SER A 159 -4.45 8.34 17.89
CA SER A 159 -3.21 8.49 18.66
C SER A 159 -3.49 8.98 20.09
N ASP A 160 -4.34 10.00 20.25
CA ASP A 160 -4.71 10.51 21.58
C ASP A 160 -5.42 9.47 22.44
N TRP A 161 -6.28 8.64 21.84
CA TRP A 161 -6.95 7.56 22.55
C TRP A 161 -5.95 6.48 22.98
N LEU A 162 -5.01 6.09 22.12
CA LEU A 162 -3.99 5.09 22.44
C LEU A 162 -3.02 5.58 23.52
N VAL A 163 -2.62 6.85 23.48
CA VAL A 163 -1.85 7.52 24.55
C VAL A 163 -2.57 7.40 25.89
N LYS A 164 -3.87 7.75 25.95
CA LYS A 164 -4.66 7.65 27.18
C LYS A 164 -4.82 6.22 27.70
N LEU A 165 -4.92 5.23 26.80
CA LEU A 165 -5.08 3.82 27.17
C LEU A 165 -3.78 3.18 27.68
N THR A 166 -2.64 3.60 27.13
CA THR A 166 -1.33 2.98 27.41
C THR A 166 -0.50 3.72 28.46
N GLY A 167 -0.73 5.02 28.64
CA GLY A 167 0.06 5.88 29.51
C GLY A 167 1.41 6.29 28.93
N TYR A 168 1.67 6.05 27.65
CA TYR A 168 2.85 6.59 26.95
C TYR A 168 2.65 8.06 26.58
N ASP A 169 3.75 8.78 26.35
CA ASP A 169 3.70 10.20 25.93
C ASP A 169 3.35 10.38 24.44
N ALA A 170 3.62 9.38 23.60
CA ALA A 170 3.42 9.44 22.15
C ALA A 170 3.23 8.06 21.52
N VAL A 171 2.60 8.03 20.34
CA VAL A 171 2.39 6.82 19.52
C VAL A 171 2.87 7.07 18.10
N CYS A 172 3.52 6.08 17.48
CA CYS A 172 3.89 6.09 16.06
C CYS A 172 3.00 5.10 15.29
N MET A 173 2.33 5.59 14.25
CA MET A 173 1.38 4.80 13.43
C MET A 173 2.03 4.14 12.21
N GLN A 174 3.33 4.32 12.01
CA GLN A 174 4.05 3.80 10.84
C GLN A 174 4.19 2.27 10.80
N PRO A 175 4.42 1.54 11.92
CA PRO A 175 4.56 0.09 11.88
C PRO A 175 3.23 -0.60 11.54
N ASN A 176 3.21 -1.40 10.47
CA ASN A 176 1.99 -2.04 9.95
C ASN A 176 1.75 -3.47 10.48
N SER A 177 2.54 -3.93 11.45
CA SER A 177 2.37 -5.22 12.13
C SER A 177 3.03 -5.18 13.52
N GLY A 178 2.65 -6.12 14.40
CA GLY A 178 3.24 -6.22 15.74
C GLY A 178 4.76 -6.40 15.74
N ALA A 179 5.28 -7.28 14.87
CA ALA A 179 6.72 -7.50 14.74
C ALA A 179 7.48 -6.26 14.25
N GLN A 180 6.89 -5.47 13.32
CA GLN A 180 7.48 -4.18 12.95
C GLN A 180 7.44 -3.17 14.10
N GLY A 181 6.40 -3.20 14.93
CA GLY A 181 6.32 -2.37 16.13
C GLY A 181 7.43 -2.68 17.13
N GLU A 182 7.69 -3.97 17.39
CA GLU A 182 8.82 -4.41 18.23
C GLU A 182 10.16 -3.96 17.65
N TYR A 183 10.37 -4.16 16.35
CA TYR A 183 11.61 -3.74 15.67
C TYR A 183 11.82 -2.22 15.75
N ALA A 184 10.79 -1.43 15.42
CA ALA A 184 10.85 0.03 15.51
C ALA A 184 11.10 0.51 16.95
N GLY A 185 10.49 -0.14 17.95
CA GLY A 185 10.74 0.14 19.36
C GLY A 185 12.19 -0.14 19.77
N LEU A 186 12.77 -1.27 19.35
CA LEU A 186 14.18 -1.59 19.61
C LEU A 186 15.14 -0.60 18.93
N LEU A 187 14.84 -0.17 17.70
CA LEU A 187 15.60 0.89 17.03
C LEU A 187 15.52 2.23 17.77
N ALA A 188 14.34 2.60 18.27
CA ALA A 188 14.16 3.81 19.07
C ALA A 188 14.99 3.75 20.37
N ILE A 189 14.99 2.61 21.08
CA ILE A 189 15.81 2.40 22.29
C ILE A 189 17.31 2.50 21.95
N ARG A 190 17.74 1.89 20.85
CA ARG A 190 19.13 1.96 20.39
C ARG A 190 19.55 3.41 20.11
N HIS A 191 18.79 4.15 19.33
CA HIS A 191 19.08 5.56 19.03
C HIS A 191 19.03 6.45 20.27
N TYR A 192 18.20 6.13 21.26
CA TYR A 192 18.20 6.80 22.55
C TYR A 192 19.46 6.55 23.39
N HIS A 193 20.08 5.37 23.29
CA HIS A 193 21.40 5.13 23.89
C HIS A 193 22.52 5.83 23.12
N GLU A 194 22.51 5.76 21.80
CA GLU A 194 23.48 6.44 20.93
C GLU A 194 23.50 7.96 21.18
N SER A 195 22.33 8.59 21.32
CA SER A 195 22.22 10.05 21.58
C SER A 195 22.82 10.49 22.93
N ARG A 196 23.02 9.56 23.87
CA ARG A 196 23.63 9.78 25.18
C ARG A 196 25.07 9.23 25.27
N ASN A 197 25.66 8.88 24.13
CA ASN A 197 26.98 8.22 24.02
C ASN A 197 27.06 6.86 24.75
N GLU A 198 25.92 6.19 24.94
CA GLU A 198 25.82 4.84 25.53
C GLU A 198 25.62 3.75 24.47
N GLY A 199 26.02 3.99 23.21
CA GLY A 199 25.79 3.06 22.09
C GLY A 199 26.43 1.67 22.24
N HIS A 200 27.32 1.49 23.22
CA HIS A 200 27.87 0.19 23.61
C HIS A 200 26.85 -0.73 24.32
N ARG A 201 25.66 -0.22 24.67
CA ARG A 201 24.57 -1.01 25.28
C ARG A 201 23.74 -1.70 24.20
N ASP A 202 24.17 -2.89 23.81
CA ASP A 202 23.58 -3.69 22.71
C ASP A 202 23.01 -5.05 23.16
N ILE A 203 23.02 -5.33 24.47
CA ILE A 203 22.47 -6.56 25.04
C ILE A 203 20.98 -6.39 25.35
N CYS A 204 20.12 -7.15 24.67
CA CYS A 204 18.69 -7.25 24.95
C CYS A 204 18.37 -8.54 25.72
N LEU A 205 17.73 -8.41 26.88
CA LEU A 205 17.30 -9.57 27.68
C LEU A 205 15.91 -10.02 27.23
N ILE A 206 15.82 -11.23 26.67
CA ILE A 206 14.55 -11.82 26.23
C ILE A 206 14.23 -13.02 27.12
N ARG A 207 13.05 -13.02 27.74
CA ARG A 207 12.60 -14.14 28.57
C ARG A 207 12.04 -15.26 27.68
N LEU A 208 12.64 -16.44 27.75
CA LEU A 208 12.04 -17.65 27.20
C LEU A 208 10.90 -18.13 28.11
N LEU A 209 9.70 -18.26 27.54
CA LEU A 209 8.62 -19.02 28.19
C LEU A 209 8.97 -20.51 28.11
N LEU A 210 8.81 -21.25 29.22
CA LEU A 210 9.16 -22.68 29.34
C LEU A 210 8.54 -23.57 28.25
N THR A 211 7.41 -23.18 27.67
CA THR A 211 6.75 -23.86 26.55
C THR A 211 7.49 -23.72 25.21
N ALA A 212 8.22 -22.62 25.01
CA ALA A 212 9.01 -22.39 23.79
C ALA A 212 10.29 -23.25 23.75
N LEU A 213 10.84 -23.64 24.91
CA LEU A 213 12.03 -24.50 24.99
C LEU A 213 11.79 -25.92 24.44
N THR A 214 10.57 -26.44 24.61
CA THR A 214 10.18 -27.75 24.07
C THR A 214 9.95 -27.67 22.55
N LEU A 215 9.33 -26.59 22.07
CA LEU A 215 9.09 -26.36 20.64
C LEU A 215 10.40 -26.07 19.88
N LEU A 216 11.27 -25.24 20.44
CA LEU A 216 12.59 -24.94 19.88
C LEU A 216 13.49 -26.17 19.86
N ARG A 217 13.40 -27.10 20.83
CA ARG A 217 14.15 -28.37 20.76
C ARG A 217 13.71 -29.26 19.59
N HIS A 218 12.42 -29.23 19.19
CA HIS A 218 11.96 -29.96 18.01
C HIS A 218 12.29 -29.23 16.71
N ILE A 219 12.05 -27.92 16.64
CA ILE A 219 12.38 -27.11 15.45
C ILE A 219 13.89 -27.13 15.16
N TRP A 220 14.74 -27.07 16.20
CA TRP A 220 16.19 -27.13 16.03
C TRP A 220 16.73 -28.52 15.67
N GLN A 221 15.95 -29.59 15.87
CA GLN A 221 16.29 -30.91 15.33
C GLN A 221 15.90 -31.07 13.85
N GLU A 222 14.84 -30.41 13.38
CA GLU A 222 14.43 -30.44 11.97
C GLU A 222 15.22 -29.44 11.11
N CYS A 223 15.69 -28.32 11.66
CA CYS A 223 16.52 -27.33 10.95
C CYS A 223 17.97 -27.77 10.70
N ARG A 224 18.34 -29.05 10.89
CA ARG A 224 19.66 -29.60 10.47
C ARG A 224 19.75 -29.89 8.96
N TRP A 225 18.73 -29.54 8.19
CA TRP A 225 18.66 -29.72 6.72
C TRP A 225 18.52 -28.42 5.93
N TRP A 226 18.79 -27.27 6.56
CA TRP A 226 19.10 -25.99 5.89
C TRP A 226 20.45 -25.49 6.40
#